data_AF-A0A1Y1M912-F1
#
_entry.id   AF-A0A1Y1M912-F1
#
_cell.length_a   1.000
_cell.length_b   1.000
_cell.length_c   1.000
_cell.angle_alpha   90.00
_cell.angle_beta   90.00
_cell.angle_gamma   90.00
#
_symmetry.space_group_name_H-M   'P 1'
#
loop_
_entity.id
_entity.type
_entity.pdbx_description
1 polymer ?
#
loop_
_entity_poly.entity_id
_entity_poly.type
_entity_poly.pdbx_seq_one_letter_code
_entity_poly.pdbx_strand_id
1 'polypeptide(L)'
;MYKRLLNVNYLYNYITKRQAGHSKWANIKHTKSLKDNERSKLFTKLSQQIKVAINEGGSANPSANLRLEQIIAQAKRSNMPAATIDSVIKSTQKDKTQMKSFTFEIKGPGNCIILCEVCSPNVTKTKQDIASMMKKHS
;
A
#
# COMPACT_ATOMS: atom_id res chain seq x y z
N MET A 1 -24.34 -22.05 -7.93
CA MET A 1 -23.23 -22.13 -8.91
C MET A 1 -23.57 -21.11 -10.01
N TYR A 2 -23.11 -19.86 -10.03
CA TYR A 2 -21.75 -19.29 -9.92
C TYR A 2 -21.76 -17.91 -9.26
N LYS A 3 -20.77 -17.65 -8.40
CA LYS A 3 -20.45 -16.35 -7.79
C LYS A 3 -19.95 -15.38 -8.88
N ARG A 4 -20.70 -14.32 -9.16
CA ARG A 4 -20.22 -13.15 -9.92
C ARG A 4 -19.39 -12.28 -8.97
N LEU A 5 -18.09 -12.18 -9.26
CA LEU A 5 -17.09 -11.40 -8.53
C LEU A 5 -17.50 -9.92 -8.49
N LEU A 6 -18.07 -9.47 -7.37
CA LEU A 6 -18.25 -8.05 -7.09
C LEU A 6 -16.92 -7.52 -6.53
N ASN A 7 -16.15 -6.88 -7.42
CA ASN A 7 -15.02 -6.02 -7.06
C ASN A 7 -15.59 -4.73 -6.45
N VAL A 8 -15.96 -4.76 -5.17
CA VAL A 8 -16.50 -3.59 -4.47
C VAL A 8 -15.37 -2.85 -3.78
N ASN A 9 -14.66 -2.01 -4.54
CA ASN A 9 -13.79 -0.98 -3.97
C ASN A 9 -14.66 0.18 -3.44
N TYR A 10 -15.07 0.12 -2.17
CA TYR A 10 -15.64 1.28 -1.48
C TYR A 10 -14.54 2.31 -1.23
N LEU A 11 -14.34 3.21 -2.19
CA LEU A 11 -13.57 4.44 -1.99
C LEU A 11 -14.55 5.56 -1.65
N TYR A 12 -14.72 5.85 -0.37
CA TYR A 12 -15.22 7.16 0.07
C TYR A 12 -14.11 8.19 -0.20
N ASN A 13 -13.92 8.53 -1.47
CA ASN A 13 -13.16 9.71 -1.85
C ASN A 13 -14.06 10.92 -1.62
N TYR A 14 -14.00 11.52 -0.43
CA TYR A 14 -14.40 12.91 -0.25
C TYR A 14 -13.44 13.77 -1.07
N ILE A 15 -13.69 13.89 -2.37
CA ILE A 15 -13.05 14.89 -3.22
C ILE A 15 -13.59 16.24 -2.75
N THR A 16 -12.92 16.85 -1.78
CA THR A 16 -13.10 18.28 -1.54
C THR A 16 -12.55 18.99 -2.78
N LYS A 17 -13.43 19.28 -3.74
CA LYS A 17 -13.09 20.04 -4.94
C LYS A 17 -12.73 21.44 -4.47
N ARG A 18 -11.43 21.67 -4.20
CA ARG A 18 -10.95 22.96 -3.71
C ARG A 18 -11.16 23.97 -4.82
N GLN A 19 -12.03 24.96 -4.58
CA GLN A 19 -12.23 26.06 -5.52
C GLN A 19 -10.90 26.82 -5.66
N ALA A 20 -10.51 27.13 -6.89
CA ALA A 20 -9.25 27.79 -7.18
C ALA A 20 -9.23 29.18 -6.53
N GLY A 21 -8.34 29.40 -5.56
CA GLY A 21 -8.08 30.75 -5.05
C GLY A 21 -7.30 31.60 -6.06
N HIS A 22 -7.23 32.92 -5.86
CA HIS A 22 -6.58 33.87 -6.78
C HIS A 22 -5.07 33.63 -7.01
N SER A 23 -4.40 32.83 -6.18
CA SER A 23 -2.98 32.52 -6.34
C SER A 23 -2.76 31.25 -7.16
N LYS A 24 -2.31 31.43 -8.41
CA LYS A 24 -1.87 30.35 -9.31
C LYS A 24 -0.81 29.46 -8.66
N TRP A 25 0.17 30.04 -7.98
CA TRP A 25 1.25 29.31 -7.32
C TRP A 25 0.75 28.47 -6.13
N ALA A 26 -0.16 29.01 -5.31
CA ALA A 26 -0.74 28.26 -4.21
C ALA A 26 -1.53 27.03 -4.70
N ASN A 27 -2.32 27.20 -5.78
CA ASN A 27 -3.08 26.11 -6.37
C ASN A 27 -2.17 25.03 -6.97
N ILE A 28 -1.10 25.42 -7.68
CA ILE A 28 -0.10 24.48 -8.22
C ILE A 28 0.58 23.71 -7.09
N LYS A 29 1.02 24.40 -6.03
CA LYS A 29 1.67 23.78 -4.86
C LYS A 29 0.77 22.73 -4.22
N HIS A 30 -0.48 23.07 -3.94
CA HIS A 30 -1.43 22.14 -3.33
C HIS A 30 -1.70 20.92 -4.22
N THR A 31 -1.97 21.16 -5.51
CA THR A 31 -2.24 20.08 -6.47
C THR A 31 -1.04 19.14 -6.60
N LYS A 32 0.17 19.70 -6.67
CA LYS A 32 1.41 18.91 -6.72
C LYS A 32 1.62 18.12 -5.42
N SER A 33 1.41 18.74 -4.26
CA SER A 33 1.59 18.06 -2.96
C SER A 33 0.66 16.87 -2.78
N LEU A 34 -0.58 16.94 -3.28
CA LEU A 34 -1.53 15.83 -3.23
C LEU A 34 -1.06 14.67 -4.12
N LYS A 35 -0.69 14.97 -5.37
CA LYS A 35 -0.17 13.98 -6.32
C LYS A 35 1.12 13.32 -5.84
N ASP A 36 2.03 14.10 -5.26
CA ASP A 36 3.29 13.59 -4.72
C ASP A 36 3.03 12.67 -3.51
N ASN A 37 2.04 12.99 -2.67
CA ASN A 37 1.61 12.15 -1.56
C ASN A 37 0.99 10.83 -2.04
N GLU A 38 0.09 10.88 -3.03
CA GLU A 38 -0.50 9.68 -3.66
C GLU A 38 0.57 8.77 -4.27
N ARG A 39 1.54 9.36 -4.98
CA ARG A 39 2.66 8.64 -5.57
C ARG A 39 3.56 8.01 -4.51
N SER A 40 3.86 8.73 -3.43
CA SER A 40 4.66 8.23 -2.31
C SER A 40 3.99 7.02 -1.62
N LYS A 41 2.67 7.08 -1.41
CA LYS A 41 1.88 5.95 -0.88
C LYS A 41 1.94 4.74 -1.79
N LEU A 42 1.79 4.93 -3.11
CA LEU A 42 1.88 3.85 -4.10
C LEU A 42 3.26 3.17 -4.07
N PHE A 43 4.33 3.96 -4.03
CA PHE A 43 5.70 3.46 -3.99
C PHE A 43 5.99 2.68 -2.71
N THR A 44 5.46 3.14 -1.58
CA THR A 44 5.56 2.42 -0.31
C THR A 44 4.85 1.07 -0.39
N LYS A 45 3.62 1.03 -0.94
CA LYS A 45 2.85 -0.20 -1.13
C LYS A 45 3.57 -1.21 -2.02
N LEU A 46 4.08 -0.77 -3.17
CA LEU A 46 4.83 -1.63 -4.09
C LEU A 46 6.11 -2.18 -3.45
N SER A 47 6.84 -1.34 -2.68
CA SER A 47 8.04 -1.78 -1.96
C SER A 47 7.73 -2.86 -0.93
N GLN A 48 6.62 -2.74 -0.21
CA GLN A 48 6.17 -3.76 0.75
C GLN A 48 5.77 -5.06 0.04
N GLN A 49 5.09 -4.98 -1.11
CA GLN A 49 4.73 -6.15 -1.90
C GLN A 49 5.95 -6.89 -2.45
N ILE A 50 6.99 -6.18 -2.90
CA ILE A 50 8.27 -6.77 -3.30
C ILE A 50 8.88 -7.57 -2.14
N LYS A 51 8.91 -6.98 -0.93
CA LYS A 51 9.43 -7.63 0.28
C LYS A 51 8.67 -8.93 0.61
N VAL A 52 7.34 -8.87 0.56
CA VAL A 52 6.50 -10.05 0.81
C VAL A 52 6.73 -11.13 -0.25
N ALA A 53 6.79 -10.76 -1.54
CA ALA A 53 7.02 -11.72 -2.61
C ALA A 53 8.38 -12.44 -2.50
N ILE A 54 9.44 -11.72 -2.09
CA ILE A 54 10.76 -12.31 -1.84
C ILE A 54 10.71 -13.26 -0.64
N ASN A 55 10.05 -12.86 0.45
CA ASN A 55 9.92 -13.69 1.65
C ASN A 55 9.10 -14.97 1.41
N GLU A 56 8.01 -14.88 0.64
CA GLU A 56 7.15 -16.02 0.30
C GLU A 56 7.81 -16.95 -0.74
N GLY A 57 8.46 -16.38 -1.75
CA GLY A 57 9.09 -17.15 -2.83
C GLY A 57 10.53 -17.60 -2.55
N GLY A 58 11.14 -17.14 -1.46
CA GLY A 58 12.50 -17.51 -1.03
C GLY A 58 13.64 -17.02 -1.93
N SER A 59 13.33 -16.48 -3.11
CA SER A 59 14.30 -16.01 -4.10
C SER A 59 14.08 -14.54 -4.44
N ALA A 60 15.18 -13.80 -4.46
CA ALA A 60 15.24 -12.40 -4.87
C ALA A 60 15.41 -12.23 -6.39
N ASN A 61 15.49 -13.34 -7.14
CA ASN A 61 15.64 -13.32 -8.58
C ASN A 61 14.26 -13.26 -9.26
N PRO A 62 13.96 -12.23 -10.08
CA PRO A 62 12.66 -12.12 -10.76
C PRO A 62 12.32 -13.32 -11.65
N SER A 63 13.31 -13.92 -12.32
CA SER A 63 13.11 -15.10 -13.18
C SER A 63 12.71 -16.37 -12.42
N ALA A 64 12.99 -16.44 -11.13
CA ALA A 64 12.67 -17.60 -10.29
C ALA A 64 11.34 -17.42 -9.53
N ASN A 65 10.74 -16.23 -9.58
CA ASN A 65 9.55 -15.89 -8.81
C ASN A 65 8.59 -15.02 -9.66
N LEU A 66 7.58 -15.67 -10.23
CA LEU A 66 6.57 -15.02 -11.08
C LEU A 66 5.87 -13.86 -10.38
N ARG A 67 5.61 -13.98 -9.07
CA ARG A 67 4.95 -12.93 -8.28
C ARG A 67 5.84 -11.68 -8.18
N LEU A 68 7.14 -11.88 -7.96
CA LEU A 68 8.12 -10.78 -7.93
C LEU A 68 8.23 -10.10 -9.30
N GLU A 69 8.27 -10.86 -10.39
CA GLU A 69 8.30 -10.32 -11.76
C GLU A 69 7.08 -9.44 -12.05
N GLN A 70 5.88 -9.91 -11.73
CA GLN A 70 4.63 -9.17 -11.93
C GLN A 70 4.62 -7.84 -11.16
N ILE A 71 5.09 -7.85 -9.90
CA ILE A 71 5.16 -6.65 -9.06
C ILE A 71 6.20 -5.67 -9.61
N ILE A 72 7.36 -6.16 -10.07
CA ILE A 72 8.39 -5.31 -10.69
C ILE A 72 7.85 -4.68 -11.98
N ALA A 73 7.11 -5.43 -12.81
CA ALA A 73 6.46 -4.90 -13.99
C ALA A 73 5.44 -3.80 -13.61
N GLN A 74 4.65 -4.00 -12.56
CA GLN A 74 3.72 -2.99 -12.05
C GLN A 74 4.44 -1.74 -11.51
N ALA A 75 5.57 -1.91 -10.83
CA ALA A 75 6.39 -0.81 -10.34
C ALA A 75 6.98 0.02 -11.49
N LYS A 76 7.48 -0.65 -12.54
CA LYS A 76 7.94 0.01 -13.76
C LYS A 76 6.82 0.78 -14.48
N ARG A 77 5.61 0.19 -14.57
CA ARG A 77 4.42 0.88 -15.12
C ARG A 77 3.99 2.10 -14.29
N SER A 78 4.33 2.13 -13.01
CA SER A 78 4.02 3.24 -12.09
C SER A 78 5.13 4.32 -12.07
N ASN A 79 6.08 4.26 -13.00
CA ASN A 79 7.25 5.14 -13.07
C ASN A 79 8.06 5.16 -11.76
N MET A 80 8.17 4.00 -11.09
CA MET A 80 9.10 3.83 -9.97
C MET A 80 10.53 3.73 -10.53
N PRO A 81 11.51 4.50 -10.00
CA PRO A 81 12.89 4.41 -10.45
C PRO A 81 13.47 3.01 -10.24
N ALA A 82 14.19 2.49 -11.24
CA ALA A 82 14.83 1.17 -11.16
C ALA A 82 15.78 1.04 -9.96
N ALA A 83 16.55 2.11 -9.67
CA ALA A 83 17.44 2.16 -8.51
C ALA A 83 16.70 1.96 -7.17
N THR A 84 15.45 2.42 -7.05
CA THR A 84 14.62 2.20 -5.86
C THR A 84 14.21 0.73 -5.75
N ILE A 85 13.83 0.10 -6.86
CA ILE A 85 13.46 -1.33 -6.91
C ILE A 85 14.66 -2.18 -6.48
N ASP A 86 15.83 -1.93 -7.07
CA ASP A 86 17.06 -2.67 -6.74
C ASP A 86 17.49 -2.48 -5.29
N SER A 87 17.33 -1.26 -4.75
CA SER A 87 17.60 -0.97 -3.33
C SER A 87 16.67 -1.76 -2.40
N VAL A 88 15.38 -1.88 -2.74
CA VAL A 88 14.42 -2.68 -1.97
C VAL A 88 14.78 -4.17 -2.03
N ILE A 89 15.15 -4.70 -3.20
CA ILE A 89 15.55 -6.11 -3.34
C ILE A 89 16.80 -6.39 -2.50
N LYS A 90 17.85 -5.56 -2.62
CA LYS A 90 19.10 -5.71 -1.89
C LYS A 90 18.92 -5.58 -0.37
N SER A 91 18.11 -4.65 0.09
CA SER A 91 17.82 -4.49 1.53
C SER A 91 17.07 -5.70 2.09
N THR A 92 16.13 -6.27 1.33
CA THR A 92 15.38 -7.47 1.74
C THR A 92 16.27 -8.70 1.85
N GLN A 93 17.27 -8.84 0.98
CA GLN A 93 18.23 -9.95 1.10
C GLN A 93 19.12 -9.85 2.35
N LYS A 94 19.41 -8.62 2.81
CA LYS A 94 20.20 -8.38 4.02
C LYS A 94 19.36 -8.53 5.30
N ASP A 95 18.15 -7.96 5.28
CA ASP A 95 17.24 -7.96 6.43
C ASP A 95 16.35 -9.21 6.41
N LYS A 96 16.66 -10.19 7.25
CA LYS A 96 15.82 -11.39 7.48
C LYS A 96 14.49 -11.10 8.21
N THR A 97 14.05 -9.84 8.21
CA THR A 97 12.77 -9.46 8.83
C THR A 97 11.64 -10.03 7.99
N GLN A 98 10.97 -11.05 8.52
CA GLN A 98 9.86 -11.71 7.83
C GLN A 98 8.64 -10.78 7.77
N MET A 99 8.52 -10.05 6.66
CA MET A 99 7.28 -9.38 6.27
C MET A 99 6.28 -10.44 5.83
N LYS A 100 5.13 -10.51 6.51
CA LYS A 100 4.05 -11.44 6.21
C LYS A 100 2.76 -10.68 5.93
N SER A 101 1.94 -11.24 5.05
CA SER A 101 0.61 -10.74 4.74
C SER A 101 -0.41 -11.41 5.68
N PHE A 102 -1.31 -10.61 6.26
CA PHE A 102 -2.35 -11.07 7.18
C PHE A 102 -3.65 -10.36 6.86
N THR A 103 -4.75 -11.10 6.99
CA THR A 103 -6.10 -10.56 6.85
C THR A 103 -6.80 -10.66 8.19
N PHE A 104 -7.42 -9.59 8.65
CA PHE A 104 -8.22 -9.61 9.86
C PHE A 104 -9.37 -8.60 9.80
N GLU A 105 -10.37 -8.86 10.64
CA GLU A 105 -11.56 -8.03 10.74
C GLU A 105 -11.43 -7.07 11.92
N ILE A 106 -11.96 -5.85 11.75
CA ILE A 106 -11.97 -4.81 12.77
C ILE A 106 -13.37 -4.20 12.82
N LYS A 107 -13.85 -3.94 14.04
CA LYS A 107 -15.07 -3.16 14.25
C LYS A 107 -14.77 -1.68 14.05
N GLY A 108 -15.46 -1.07 13.09
CA GLY A 108 -15.42 0.36 12.84
C GLY A 108 -16.57 1.12 13.51
N PRO A 109 -16.63 2.44 13.33
CA PRO A 109 -17.72 3.27 13.86
C PRO A 109 -19.08 2.81 13.34
N GLY A 110 -20.12 2.89 14.18
CA GLY A 110 -21.47 2.46 13.81
C GLY A 110 -21.64 0.95 13.60
N ASN A 111 -20.87 0.11 14.30
CA ASN A 111 -20.92 -1.36 14.20
C ASN A 111 -20.61 -1.94 12.80
N CYS A 112 -19.92 -1.20 11.93
CA CYS A 112 -19.45 -1.77 10.66
C CYS A 112 -18.27 -2.74 10.88
N ILE A 113 -18.17 -3.76 10.03
CA ILE A 113 -17.03 -4.69 9.99
C ILE A 113 -16.15 -4.31 8.81
N ILE A 114 -14.87 -4.09 9.07
CA ILE A 114 -13.88 -3.71 8.06
C ILE A 114 -12.89 -4.87 7.92
N LEU A 115 -12.76 -5.40 6.70
CA LEU A 115 -11.75 -6.38 6.36
C LEU A 115 -10.44 -5.67 6.00
N CYS A 116 -9.39 -5.94 6.76
CA CYS A 116 -8.08 -5.33 6.58
C CYS A 116 -7.07 -6.34 6.09
N GLU A 117 -6.52 -6.12 4.89
CA GLU A 117 -5.32 -6.79 4.41
C GLU A 117 -4.07 -5.98 4.80
N VAL A 118 -3.19 -6.57 5.60
CA VAL A 118 -2.04 -5.89 6.20
C VAL A 118 -0.77 -6.67 5.91
N CYS A 119 0.28 -5.96 5.52
CA CYS A 119 1.64 -6.51 5.43
C CYS A 119 2.48 -5.91 6.55
N SER A 120 2.86 -6.73 7.53
CA SER A 120 3.61 -6.26 8.71
C SER A 120 4.53 -7.35 9.25
N PRO A 121 5.69 -6.99 9.83
CA PRO A 121 6.51 -7.94 10.59
C PRO A 121 5.91 -8.27 11.97
N ASN A 122 5.03 -7.41 12.50
CA ASN A 122 4.38 -7.61 13.80
C ASN A 122 2.89 -7.28 13.74
N VAL A 123 2.07 -8.33 13.64
CA VAL A 123 0.61 -8.24 13.54
C VAL A 123 -0.01 -7.63 14.78
N THR A 124 0.46 -8.02 15.96
CA THR A 124 -0.12 -7.57 17.24
C THR A 124 -0.01 -6.06 17.38
N LYS A 125 1.17 -5.50 17.06
CA LYS A 125 1.37 -4.06 17.07
C LYS A 125 0.47 -3.35 16.05
N THR A 126 0.42 -3.84 14.81
CA THR A 126 -0.42 -3.20 13.78
C THR A 126 -1.91 -3.28 14.12
N LYS A 127 -2.39 -4.36 14.74
CA LYS A 127 -3.77 -4.46 15.25
C LYS A 127 -4.06 -3.41 16.32
N GLN A 128 -3.14 -3.22 17.27
CA GLN A 128 -3.27 -2.21 18.33
C GLN A 128 -3.28 -0.78 17.76
N ASP A 129 -2.40 -0.50 16.79
CA ASP A 129 -2.33 0.81 16.13
C ASP A 129 -3.65 1.14 15.42
N ILE A 130 -4.21 0.17 14.67
CA ILE A 130 -5.48 0.37 13.95
C ILE A 130 -6.65 0.48 14.93
N ALA A 131 -6.71 -0.35 15.98
CA ALA A 131 -7.76 -0.23 17.00
C ALA A 131 -7.73 1.15 17.69
N SER A 132 -6.53 1.66 18.00
CA SER A 132 -6.35 2.99 18.58
C SER A 132 -6.77 4.11 17.62
N MET A 133 -6.45 3.95 16.33
CA MET A 133 -6.88 4.88 15.28
C MET A 133 -8.40 4.89 15.14
N MET A 134 -9.06 3.72 15.16
CA MET A 134 -10.52 3.61 15.10
C MET A 134 -11.19 4.28 16.30
N LYS A 135 -10.68 4.04 17.52
CA LYS A 135 -11.20 4.67 18.75
C LYS A 135 -11.07 6.19 18.74
N LYS A 136 -10.08 6.74 18.04
CA LYS A 136 -9.90 8.20 17.91
C LYS A 136 -10.92 8.85 16.95
N HIS A 137 -11.44 8.09 15.99
CA HIS A 137 -12.34 8.58 14.93
C HIS A 137 -13.74 7.97 15.00
N SER A 138 -14.05 7.30 16.12
CA SER A 138 -15.39 6.79 16.46
C SER A 138 -16.23 7.83 17.17
#